data_AF-A0A843KS51-F1
#
_entry.id   AF-A0A843KS51-F1
#
_cell.length_a   1.000
_cell.length_b   1.000
_cell.length_c   1.000
_cell.angle_alpha   90.00
_cell.angle_beta   90.00
_cell.angle_gamma   90.00
#
_symmetry.space_group_name_H-M   'P 1'
#
loop_
_entity.id
_entity.type
_entity.pdbx_description
1 polymer ?
#
loop_
_entity_poly.entity_id
_entity_poly.type
_entity_poly.pdbx_seq_one_letter_code
_entity_poly.pdbx_strand_id
1 'polypeptide(L)'
;MTFISDILHATGVLMGLAIGDAMGAPFEAFPESPGFVSDLLPGGRMARKSGRYTDDTLQALALAESLAACGKYCPEDFMARLLVDFDHASSWYGPTSGAIFTHVREGVPLHAAARIVDAERGGSRSNGSVMRGAPIGVFYSGPEVEACSFA
;
A
#
# COMPACT_ATOMS: atom_id res chain seq x y z
N MET A 1 14.32 -22.01 -18.20
CA MET A 1 14.35 -20.53 -18.37
C MET A 1 13.20 -19.83 -17.66
N THR A 2 12.13 -20.53 -17.26
CA THR A 2 10.97 -20.00 -16.52
C THR A 2 11.34 -19.31 -15.21
N PHE A 3 12.20 -19.93 -14.39
CA PHE A 3 12.65 -19.37 -13.10
C PHE A 3 13.27 -17.96 -13.20
N ILE A 4 14.02 -17.67 -14.26
CA ILE A 4 14.60 -16.33 -14.49
C ILE A 4 13.49 -15.33 -14.86
N SER A 5 12.52 -15.76 -15.69
CA SER A 5 11.37 -14.93 -16.08
C SER A 5 10.47 -14.59 -14.90
N ASP A 6 10.24 -15.54 -13.99
CA ASP A 6 9.34 -15.35 -12.86
C ASP A 6 9.91 -14.36 -11.85
N ILE A 7 11.22 -14.44 -11.57
CA ILE A 7 11.93 -13.45 -10.74
C ILE A 7 11.90 -12.06 -11.39
N LEU A 8 12.08 -11.98 -12.71
CA LEU A 8 12.01 -10.71 -13.44
C LEU A 8 10.62 -10.09 -13.37
N HIS A 9 9.55 -10.89 -13.49
CA HIS A 9 8.18 -10.40 -13.38
C HIS A 9 7.85 -9.94 -11.95
N ALA A 10 8.19 -10.73 -10.93
CA ALA A 10 7.99 -10.36 -9.53
C ALA A 10 8.72 -9.06 -9.18
N THR A 11 9.98 -8.95 -9.60
CA THR A 11 10.79 -7.73 -9.40
C THR A 11 10.17 -6.55 -10.15
N GLY A 12 9.75 -6.75 -11.40
CA GLY A 12 9.12 -5.72 -12.23
C GLY A 12 7.83 -5.18 -11.63
N VAL A 13 7.02 -6.03 -11.00
CA VAL A 13 5.79 -5.62 -10.30
C VAL A 13 6.10 -4.70 -9.13
N LEU A 14 7.02 -5.10 -8.24
CA LEU A 14 7.35 -4.31 -7.06
C LEU A 14 8.09 -3.01 -7.40
N MET A 15 9.03 -3.06 -8.36
CA MET A 15 9.72 -1.87 -8.85
C MET A 15 8.77 -0.94 -9.60
N GLY A 16 7.86 -1.48 -10.42
CA GLY A 16 6.87 -0.71 -11.16
C GLY A 16 5.90 0.03 -10.24
N LEU A 17 5.47 -0.59 -9.15
CA LEU A 17 4.70 0.06 -8.09
C LEU A 17 5.47 1.25 -7.52
N ALA A 18 6.72 1.05 -7.11
CA ALA A 18 7.53 2.10 -6.49
C ALA A 18 7.84 3.27 -7.45
N ILE A 19 8.11 2.95 -8.72
CA ILE A 19 8.35 3.96 -9.76
C ILE A 19 7.07 4.74 -10.05
N GLY A 20 5.94 4.05 -10.20
CA GLY A 20 4.64 4.67 -10.47
C GLY A 20 4.20 5.61 -9.33
N ASP A 21 4.36 5.16 -8.09
CA ASP A 21 4.17 5.96 -6.88
C ASP A 21 5.05 7.24 -6.93
N ALA A 22 6.37 7.07 -7.01
CA ALA A 22 7.29 8.21 -6.98
C ALA A 22 7.09 9.19 -8.15
N MET A 23 6.65 8.72 -9.31
CA MET A 23 6.36 9.53 -10.48
C MET A 23 5.02 10.27 -10.38
N GLY A 24 4.02 9.66 -9.72
CA GLY A 24 2.70 10.25 -9.50
C GLY A 24 2.64 11.23 -8.32
N ALA A 25 3.46 11.00 -7.28
CA ALA A 25 3.45 11.75 -6.03
C ALA A 25 3.54 13.29 -6.19
N PRO A 26 4.32 13.85 -7.13
CA PRO A 26 4.38 15.30 -7.32
C PRO A 26 3.04 15.92 -7.74
N PHE A 27 2.16 15.14 -8.35
CA PHE A 27 0.89 15.58 -8.94
C PHE A 27 -0.33 15.20 -8.11
N GLU A 28 -0.14 14.63 -6.92
CA GLU A 28 -1.24 14.29 -6.03
C GLU A 28 -2.05 15.55 -5.68
N ALA A 29 -3.36 15.52 -5.96
CA ALA A 29 -4.28 16.64 -5.81
C ALA A 29 -3.93 17.90 -6.64
N PHE A 30 -3.16 17.74 -7.72
CA PHE A 30 -3.06 18.78 -8.74
C PHE A 30 -4.39 18.85 -9.52
N PRO A 31 -4.95 20.06 -9.70
CA PRO A 31 -6.23 20.23 -10.37
C PRO A 31 -6.15 19.99 -11.88
N GLU A 32 -4.95 20.14 -12.45
CA GLU A 32 -4.69 20.00 -13.89
C GLU A 32 -3.80 18.78 -14.15
N SER A 33 -4.02 18.15 -15.31
CA SER A 33 -3.13 17.10 -15.78
C SER A 33 -1.74 17.68 -16.05
N PRO A 34 -0.65 17.05 -15.59
CA PRO A 34 0.70 17.52 -15.83
C PRO A 34 1.16 17.36 -17.30
N GLY A 35 0.29 16.82 -18.17
CA GLY A 35 0.67 16.44 -19.52
C GLY A 35 1.59 15.22 -19.51
N PHE A 36 2.53 15.18 -20.44
CA PHE A 36 3.50 14.10 -20.52
C PHE A 36 4.62 14.30 -19.50
N VAL A 37 4.84 13.29 -18.66
CA VAL A 37 5.91 13.25 -17.67
C VAL A 37 6.83 12.09 -18.02
N SER A 38 8.14 12.33 -18.04
CA SER A 38 9.16 11.29 -18.32
C SER A 38 10.28 11.23 -17.28
N ASP A 39 10.29 12.17 -16.33
CA ASP A 39 11.31 12.26 -15.28
C ASP A 39 10.67 12.14 -13.90
N LEU A 40 11.46 11.67 -12.93
CA LEU A 40 11.11 11.72 -11.53
C LEU A 40 11.25 13.17 -11.04
N LEU A 41 10.14 13.84 -10.75
CA LEU A 41 10.15 15.23 -10.30
C LEU A 41 10.09 15.33 -8.77
N PRO A 42 10.67 16.38 -8.17
CA PRO A 42 10.43 16.71 -6.76
C PRO A 42 9.04 17.35 -6.59
N GLY A 43 8.57 17.47 -5.34
CA GLY A 43 7.36 18.22 -5.00
C GLY A 43 6.26 17.37 -4.38
N GLY A 44 5.00 17.68 -4.74
CA GLY A 44 3.81 17.09 -4.14
C GLY A 44 3.49 17.67 -2.76
N ARG A 45 2.46 17.12 -2.12
CA ARG A 45 1.92 17.60 -0.82
C ARG A 45 2.96 17.72 0.30
N MET A 46 4.04 16.94 0.24
CA MET A 46 5.06 16.86 1.28
C MET A 46 6.45 17.37 0.85
N ALA A 47 6.54 18.17 -0.23
CA ALA A 47 7.79 18.73 -0.74
C ALA A 47 8.91 17.67 -0.87
N ARG A 48 8.58 16.52 -1.49
CA ARG A 48 9.46 15.36 -1.56
C ARG A 48 10.61 15.59 -2.53
N LYS A 49 11.74 14.92 -2.28
CA LYS A 49 12.86 14.85 -3.24
C LYS A 49 12.44 13.99 -4.44
N SER A 50 13.05 14.25 -5.60
CA SER A 50 12.88 13.43 -6.80
C SER A 50 13.12 11.94 -6.48
N GLY A 51 12.21 11.09 -6.96
CA GLY A 51 12.26 9.63 -6.80
C GLY A 51 11.86 9.11 -5.42
N ARG A 52 11.39 9.97 -4.50
CA ARG A 52 10.89 9.54 -3.20
C ARG A 52 9.43 9.06 -3.33
N TYR A 53 9.22 7.79 -3.03
CA TYR A 53 7.90 7.15 -2.95
C TYR A 53 7.07 7.61 -1.72
N THR A 54 5.77 7.28 -1.70
CA THR A 54 4.80 7.62 -0.65
C THR A 54 4.37 6.40 0.18
N ASP A 55 3.24 6.53 0.88
CA ASP A 55 2.63 5.47 1.65
C ASP A 55 2.22 4.26 0.78
N ASP A 56 1.94 4.42 -0.52
CA ASP A 56 1.65 3.30 -1.42
C ASP A 56 2.78 2.26 -1.39
N THR A 57 4.02 2.70 -1.62
CA THR A 57 5.19 1.82 -1.59
C THR A 57 5.53 1.34 -0.18
N LEU A 58 5.43 2.20 0.84
CA LEU A 58 5.70 1.79 2.23
C LEU A 58 4.77 0.65 2.65
N GLN A 59 3.48 0.79 2.37
CA GLN A 59 2.49 -0.22 2.72
C GLN A 59 2.65 -1.50 1.91
N ALA A 60 3.04 -1.41 0.64
CA ALA A 60 3.38 -2.58 -0.17
C ALA A 60 4.63 -3.31 0.36
N LEU A 61 5.67 -2.57 0.79
CA LEU A 61 6.87 -3.14 1.40
C LEU A 61 6.53 -3.86 2.71
N ALA A 62 5.77 -3.22 3.60
CA ALA A 62 5.32 -3.84 4.85
C ALA A 62 4.56 -5.16 4.60
N LEU A 63 3.72 -5.21 3.56
CA LEU A 63 3.00 -6.43 3.18
C LEU A 63 3.94 -7.50 2.62
N ALA A 64 4.86 -7.13 1.73
CA ALA A 64 5.83 -8.04 1.14
C ALA A 64 6.75 -8.66 2.21
N GLU A 65 7.22 -7.86 3.16
CA GLU A 65 8.05 -8.34 4.26
C GLU A 65 7.27 -9.27 5.19
N SER A 66 6.01 -8.97 5.48
CA SER A 66 5.15 -9.83 6.29
C SER A 66 4.93 -11.18 5.64
N LEU A 67 4.62 -11.20 4.34
CA LEU A 67 4.48 -12.44 3.55
C LEU A 67 5.77 -13.26 3.56
N ALA A 68 6.92 -12.61 3.35
CA ALA A 68 8.23 -13.26 3.38
C ALA A 68 8.58 -13.83 4.76
N ALA A 69 8.27 -13.11 5.84
CA ALA A 69 8.58 -13.52 7.20
C ALA A 69 7.64 -14.62 7.73
N CYS A 70 6.35 -14.50 7.44
CA CYS A 70 5.32 -15.41 7.96
C CYS A 70 5.07 -16.62 7.04
N GLY A 71 5.50 -16.58 5.78
CA GLY A 71 5.22 -17.61 4.78
C GLY A 71 3.74 -17.71 4.40
N LYS A 72 2.92 -16.72 4.77
CA LYS A 72 1.49 -16.58 4.48
C LYS A 72 1.02 -15.18 4.84
N TYR A 73 -0.20 -14.83 4.44
CA TYR A 73 -0.87 -13.63 4.93
C TYR A 73 -1.11 -13.73 6.45
N CYS A 74 -0.49 -12.81 7.21
CA CYS A 74 -0.66 -12.66 8.65
C CYS A 74 -1.11 -11.23 8.95
N PRO A 75 -2.42 -10.99 9.18
CA PRO A 75 -2.94 -9.63 9.34
C PRO A 75 -2.37 -8.94 10.58
N GLU A 76 -2.01 -9.69 11.62
CA GLU A 76 -1.40 -9.17 12.84
C GLU A 76 0.04 -8.66 12.60
N ASP A 77 0.89 -9.46 11.95
CA ASP A 77 2.26 -9.06 11.61
C ASP A 77 2.27 -7.90 10.60
N PHE A 78 1.41 -7.97 9.58
CA PHE A 78 1.26 -6.89 8.61
C PHE A 78 0.83 -5.59 9.28
N MET A 79 -0.20 -5.62 10.13
CA MET A 79 -0.63 -4.42 10.85
C MET A 79 0.46 -3.89 11.78
N ALA A 80 1.20 -4.75 12.47
CA ALA A 80 2.30 -4.32 13.33
C ALA A 80 3.36 -3.51 12.55
N ARG A 81 3.71 -3.93 11.33
CA ARG A 81 4.64 -3.20 10.45
C ARG A 81 4.06 -1.87 10.00
N LEU A 82 2.80 -1.85 9.57
CA LEU A 82 2.11 -0.61 9.18
C LEU A 82 2.08 0.42 10.31
N LEU A 83 1.88 -0.04 11.56
CA LEU A 83 1.85 0.84 12.72
C LEU A 83 3.21 1.47 13.01
N VAL A 84 4.32 0.75 12.80
CA VAL A 84 5.67 1.31 12.92
C VAL A 84 5.86 2.49 11.96
N ASP A 85 5.52 2.30 10.69
CA ASP A 85 5.63 3.38 9.69
C ASP A 85 4.66 4.54 9.98
N PHE A 86 3.44 4.23 10.43
CA PHE A 86 2.44 5.21 10.82
C PHE A 86 2.90 6.09 11.99
N ASP A 87 3.61 5.53 12.97
CA ASP A 87 4.16 6.31 14.08
C ASP A 87 5.22 7.33 13.63
N HIS A 88 6.02 6.95 12.64
CA HIS A 88 7.05 7.82 12.09
C HIS A 88 6.48 8.92 11.20
N ALA A 89 5.37 8.65 10.51
CA ALA A 89 4.91 9.48 9.41
C ALA A 89 3.38 9.46 9.23
N SER A 90 2.61 9.63 10.31
CA SER A 90 1.14 9.53 10.28
C SER A 90 0.45 10.44 9.26
N SER A 91 1.05 11.61 8.96
CA SER A 91 0.55 12.55 7.95
C SER A 91 0.65 12.06 6.50
N TRP A 92 1.36 10.95 6.26
CA TRP A 92 1.51 10.36 4.93
C TRP A 92 0.32 9.47 4.58
N TYR A 93 -0.47 9.06 5.57
CA TYR A 93 -1.54 8.10 5.38
C TYR A 93 -2.87 8.78 5.13
N GLY A 94 -3.63 8.22 4.18
CA GLY A 94 -4.99 8.65 3.90
C GLY A 94 -5.92 8.54 5.12
N PRO A 95 -7.00 9.34 5.16
CA PRO A 95 -7.85 9.48 6.35
C PRO A 95 -8.52 8.18 6.79
N THR A 96 -8.83 7.27 5.86
CA THR A 96 -9.41 5.95 6.17
C THR A 96 -8.37 5.05 6.85
N SER A 97 -7.17 4.93 6.29
CA SER A 97 -6.11 4.09 6.87
C SER A 97 -5.65 4.63 8.23
N GLY A 98 -5.46 5.95 8.33
CA GLY A 98 -5.09 6.60 9.60
C GLY A 98 -6.11 6.34 10.71
N ALA A 99 -7.42 6.44 10.43
CA ALA A 99 -8.46 6.15 11.41
C ALA A 99 -8.44 4.68 11.88
N ILE A 100 -8.25 3.73 10.95
CA ILE A 100 -8.13 2.31 11.29
C ILE A 100 -6.91 2.08 12.19
N PHE A 101 -5.76 2.66 11.84
CA PHE A 101 -4.53 2.50 12.61
C PHE A 101 -4.65 3.10 14.01
N THR A 102 -5.28 4.26 14.16
CA THR A 102 -5.60 4.85 15.47
C THR A 102 -6.43 3.90 16.33
N HIS A 103 -7.52 3.34 15.81
CA HIS A 103 -8.32 2.38 16.58
C HIS A 103 -7.54 1.12 16.97
N VAL A 104 -6.73 0.59 16.06
CA VAL A 104 -5.90 -0.58 16.39
C VAL A 104 -4.89 -0.24 17.48
N ARG A 105 -4.29 0.97 17.47
CA ARG A 105 -3.42 1.45 18.54
C ARG A 105 -4.14 1.56 19.89
N GLU A 106 -5.42 1.90 19.88
CA GLU A 106 -6.28 1.96 21.07
C GLU A 106 -6.73 0.57 21.55
N GLY A 107 -6.28 -0.51 20.91
CA GLY A 107 -6.56 -1.88 21.30
C GLY A 107 -7.81 -2.47 20.64
N VAL A 108 -8.40 -1.78 19.66
CA VAL A 108 -9.53 -2.33 18.90
C VAL A 108 -9.04 -3.44 17.97
N PRO A 109 -9.67 -4.63 17.96
CA PRO A 109 -9.33 -5.70 17.04
C PRO A 109 -9.41 -5.27 15.57
N LEU A 110 -8.50 -5.77 14.72
CA LEU A 110 -8.34 -5.34 13.32
C LEU A 110 -9.65 -5.27 12.52
N HIS A 111 -10.44 -6.34 12.58
CA HIS A 111 -11.71 -6.43 11.86
C HIS A 111 -12.77 -5.47 12.41
N ALA A 112 -12.75 -5.21 13.72
CA ALA A 112 -13.65 -4.27 14.37
C ALA A 112 -13.28 -2.83 14.01
N ALA A 113 -11.99 -2.48 14.00
CA ALA A 113 -11.50 -1.17 13.60
C ALA A 113 -11.92 -0.83 12.16
N ALA A 114 -11.74 -1.78 11.22
CA ALA A 114 -12.17 -1.60 9.84
C ALA A 114 -13.69 -1.35 9.72
N ARG A 115 -14.51 -2.12 10.45
CA ARG A 115 -15.97 -1.97 10.45
C ARG A 115 -16.46 -0.67 11.07
N ILE A 116 -15.81 -0.22 12.16
CA ILE A 116 -16.14 1.05 12.81
C ILE A 116 -15.90 2.19 11.81
N VAL A 117 -14.71 2.24 11.22
CA VAL A 117 -14.34 3.31 10.27
C VAL A 117 -15.22 3.29 9.02
N ASP A 118 -15.57 2.11 8.52
CA ASP A 118 -16.51 1.97 7.39
C ASP A 118 -17.89 2.55 7.73
N ALA A 119 -18.44 2.22 8.91
CA ALA A 119 -19.72 2.73 9.37
C ALA A 119 -19.71 4.25 9.61
N GLU A 120 -18.66 4.78 10.26
CA GLU A 120 -18.50 6.21 10.54
C GLU A 120 -18.40 7.06 9.27
N ARG A 121 -17.80 6.50 8.21
CA ARG A 121 -17.57 7.20 6.94
C ARG A 121 -18.69 6.98 5.91
N GLY A 122 -19.67 6.14 6.21
CA GLY A 122 -20.71 5.76 5.24
C GLY A 122 -20.16 4.92 4.08
N GLY A 123 -19.12 4.13 4.34
CA GLY A 123 -18.44 3.26 3.39
C GLY A 123 -16.97 3.63 3.15
N SER A 124 -16.18 2.65 2.74
CA SER A 124 -14.80 2.82 2.27
C SER A 124 -14.70 2.65 0.75
N ARG A 125 -14.60 3.77 0.02
CA ARG A 125 -14.34 3.80 -1.44
C ARG A 125 -13.02 4.51 -1.77
N SER A 126 -12.00 4.27 -0.95
CA SER A 126 -10.64 4.79 -1.16
C SER A 126 -9.72 3.74 -1.77
N ASN A 127 -8.60 4.16 -2.35
CA ASN A 127 -7.60 3.28 -2.96
C ASN A 127 -6.65 2.61 -1.94
N GLY A 128 -6.74 2.95 -0.64
CA GLY A 128 -5.75 2.59 0.37
C GLY A 128 -5.46 1.08 0.52
N SER A 129 -6.46 0.23 0.26
CA SER A 129 -6.25 -1.24 0.26
C SER A 129 -5.69 -1.76 -1.06
N VAL A 130 -6.05 -1.15 -2.19
CA VAL A 130 -5.68 -1.62 -3.54
C VAL A 130 -4.24 -1.24 -3.89
N MET A 131 -3.81 -0.02 -3.54
CA MET A 131 -2.48 0.51 -3.90
C MET A 131 -1.32 -0.35 -3.36
N ARG A 132 -1.54 -1.06 -2.25
CA ARG A 132 -0.55 -1.93 -1.60
C ARG A 132 -0.71 -3.42 -1.93
N GLY A 133 -1.63 -3.80 -2.81
CA GLY A 133 -2.04 -5.19 -3.03
C GLY A 133 -1.08 -6.03 -3.88
N ALA A 134 -0.16 -5.40 -4.63
CA ALA A 134 0.72 -6.10 -5.57
C ALA A 134 1.53 -7.27 -4.98
N PRO A 135 2.07 -7.20 -3.74
CA PRO A 135 2.76 -8.33 -3.11
C PRO A 135 1.93 -9.60 -2.97
N ILE A 136 0.59 -9.49 -2.85
CA ILE A 136 -0.30 -10.66 -2.78
C ILE A 136 -0.25 -11.45 -4.08
N GLY A 137 -0.31 -10.78 -5.23
CA GLY A 137 -0.23 -11.41 -6.55
C GLY A 137 1.16 -11.90 -6.94
N VAL A 138 2.20 -11.46 -6.23
CA VAL A 138 3.55 -12.02 -6.35
C VAL A 138 3.69 -13.30 -5.50
N PHE A 139 3.07 -13.32 -4.32
CA PHE A 139 3.22 -14.42 -3.36
C PHE A 139 2.25 -15.58 -3.62
N TYR A 140 1.00 -15.29 -3.98
CA TYR A 140 -0.05 -16.27 -4.25
C TYR A 140 -0.36 -16.36 -5.74
N SER A 141 -0.79 -17.53 -6.19
CA SER A 141 -1.29 -17.67 -7.56
C SER A 141 -2.62 -16.95 -7.76
N GLY A 142 -2.91 -16.53 -8.99
CA GLY A 142 -4.18 -15.89 -9.34
C GLY A 142 -5.42 -16.66 -8.85
N PRO A 143 -5.52 -17.99 -9.08
CA PRO A 143 -6.64 -18.79 -8.57
C PRO A 143 -6.79 -18.81 -7.05
N GLU A 144 -5.70 -18.79 -6.29
CA GLU A 144 -5.75 -18.72 -4.81
C GLU A 144 -6.33 -17.39 -4.35
N VAL A 145 -5.86 -16.28 -4.94
CA VAL A 145 -6.36 -14.93 -4.64
C VAL A 145 -7.83 -14.79 -5.02
N GLU A 146 -8.23 -15.34 -6.16
CA GLU A 146 -9.62 -15.34 -6.63
C GLU A 146 -10.53 -16.10 -5.65
N ALA A 147 -10.14 -17.32 -5.26
CA ALA A 147 -10.91 -18.13 -4.32
C ALA A 147 -11.15 -17.43 -2.98
N CYS A 148 -10.15 -16.72 -2.45
CA CYS A 148 -10.28 -15.96 -1.21
C CYS A 148 -11.10 -14.67 -1.37
N SER A 149 -11.18 -14.10 -2.57
CA SER A 149 -11.92 -12.85 -2.81
C SER A 149 -13.44 -13.04 -2.83
N PHE A 150 -13.90 -14.26 -3.07
CA PHE A 150 -15.32 -14.63 -3.12
C PHE A 150 -15.83 -15.41 -1.90
N ALA A 151 -14.93 -15.70 -0.94
CA ALA A 151 -15.28 -16.36 0.32
C ALA A 151 -15.79 -15.35 1.36
#